data_AF-A0A936WX75-F1
#
_entry.id   AF-A0A936WX75-F1
#
_cell.length_a   1.000
_cell.length_b   1.000
_cell.length_c   1.000
_cell.angle_alpha   90.00
_cell.angle_beta   90.00
_cell.angle_gamma   90.00
#
_symmetry.space_group_name_H-M   'P 1'
#
loop_
_entity.id
_entity.type
_entity.pdbx_description
1 polymer ?
#
loop_
_entity_poly.entity_id
_entity_poly.type
_entity_poly.pdbx_seq_one_letter_code
_entity_poly.pdbx_strand_id
1 'polypeptide(L)'
;MKEQGFFEPTQSDTDYLIQADIEGPTEEQRQFYLDLQANFEQYIEKITPLIEDEFQNWREDFKITHFTKEFSLVCITIPRQDIHPLIWDMAFTTIHDLDHHVTIDFIGNEPNGVLIDG
;
A
#
# COMPACT_ATOMS: atom_id res chain seq x y z
N MET A 1 -7.53 -14.81 -0.06
CA MET A 1 -8.16 -14.78 -1.39
C MET A 1 -7.52 -13.66 -2.18
N LYS A 2 -7.10 -13.88 -3.43
CA LYS A 2 -6.57 -12.82 -4.31
C LYS A 2 -7.67 -12.39 -5.27
N GLU A 3 -7.96 -11.10 -5.30
CA GLU A 3 -8.92 -10.47 -6.21
C GLU A 3 -8.25 -9.30 -6.93
N GLN A 4 -8.90 -8.77 -7.96
CA GLN A 4 -8.50 -7.53 -8.63
C GLN A 4 -9.71 -6.61 -8.73
N GLY A 5 -9.51 -5.31 -8.59
CA GLY A 5 -10.56 -4.34 -8.86
C GLY A 5 -10.01 -2.94 -9.04
N PHE A 6 -10.91 -2.02 -9.33
CA PHE A 6 -10.58 -0.64 -9.61
C PHE A 6 -10.37 0.14 -8.31
N PHE A 7 -9.21 0.75 -8.18
CA PHE A 7 -8.85 1.63 -7.08
C PHE A 7 -9.04 3.08 -7.52
N GLU A 8 -10.15 3.70 -7.08
CA GLU A 8 -10.55 5.04 -7.52
C GLU A 8 -9.47 6.11 -7.31
N PRO A 9 -8.73 6.15 -6.17
CA PRO A 9 -7.72 7.18 -5.95
C PRO A 9 -6.58 7.21 -6.98
N THR A 10 -6.22 6.07 -7.56
CA THR A 10 -5.16 5.97 -8.58
C THR A 10 -5.70 5.77 -9.99
N GLN A 11 -7.02 5.59 -10.14
CA GLN A 11 -7.70 5.26 -11.39
C GLN A 11 -7.08 4.06 -12.12
N SER A 12 -6.71 3.03 -11.36
CA SER A 12 -6.04 1.83 -11.87
C SER A 12 -6.62 0.56 -11.28
N ASP A 13 -6.43 -0.55 -11.98
CA ASP A 13 -6.68 -1.86 -11.40
C ASP A 13 -5.58 -2.19 -10.39
N THR A 14 -5.98 -2.68 -9.22
CA THR A 14 -5.10 -3.04 -8.10
C THR A 14 -5.48 -4.41 -7.60
N ASP A 15 -4.47 -5.23 -7.27
CA ASP A 15 -4.70 -6.53 -6.65
C ASP A 15 -5.04 -6.37 -5.17
N TYR A 16 -5.98 -7.19 -4.67
CA TYR A 16 -6.32 -7.26 -3.26
C TYR A 16 -6.04 -8.64 -2.70
N LEU A 17 -5.25 -8.69 -1.63
CA LEU A 17 -5.03 -9.89 -0.85
C LEU A 17 -5.94 -9.85 0.38
N ILE A 18 -7.12 -10.44 0.24
CA ILE A 18 -8.12 -10.47 1.29
C ILE A 18 -7.85 -11.65 2.22
N GLN A 19 -7.54 -11.35 3.47
CA GLN A 19 -7.44 -12.35 4.53
C GLN A 19 -8.85 -12.67 5.04
N ALA A 20 -9.60 -13.51 4.31
CA ALA A 20 -10.96 -13.90 4.64
C ALA A 20 -11.10 -15.42 4.75
N ASP A 21 -12.12 -15.85 5.49
CA ASP A 21 -12.57 -17.25 5.53
C ASP A 21 -13.27 -17.64 4.21
N ILE A 22 -13.69 -18.90 4.12
CA ILE A 22 -14.34 -19.46 2.91
C ILE A 22 -15.63 -18.71 2.51
N GLU A 23 -16.25 -18.00 3.44
CA GLU A 23 -17.48 -17.22 3.22
C GLU A 23 -17.22 -15.88 2.50
N GLY A 24 -15.95 -15.49 2.33
CA GLY A 24 -15.54 -14.24 1.69
C GLY A 24 -15.37 -13.07 2.66
N PRO A 25 -15.12 -11.84 2.14
CA PRO A 25 -14.84 -10.68 2.97
C PRO A 25 -16.05 -10.27 3.82
N THR A 26 -15.79 -9.97 5.09
CA THR A 26 -16.78 -9.40 6.01
C THR A 26 -17.14 -7.96 5.65
N GLU A 27 -18.21 -7.43 6.23
CA GLU A 27 -18.59 -6.03 6.03
C GLU A 27 -17.51 -5.06 6.55
N GLU A 28 -16.86 -5.39 7.67
CA GLU A 28 -15.77 -4.58 8.22
C GLU A 28 -14.55 -4.53 7.28
N GLN A 29 -14.25 -5.63 6.57
CA GLN A 29 -13.17 -5.65 5.57
C GLN A 29 -13.52 -4.80 4.34
N ARG A 30 -14.80 -4.78 3.93
CA ARG A 30 -15.27 -3.90 2.86
C ARG A 30 -15.19 -2.45 3.30
N GLN A 31 -15.60 -2.14 4.53
CA GLN A 31 -15.54 -0.80 5.08
C GLN A 31 -14.09 -0.32 5.20
N PHE A 32 -13.18 -1.16 5.68
CA PHE A 32 -11.73 -0.89 5.70
C PHE A 32 -11.23 -0.45 4.32
N TYR A 33 -11.61 -1.18 3.26
CA TYR A 33 -11.21 -0.84 1.90
C TYR A 33 -11.78 0.51 1.42
N LEU A 34 -13.04 0.81 1.73
CA LEU A 34 -13.66 2.11 1.42
C LEU A 34 -12.99 3.25 2.18
N ASP A 35 -12.68 3.05 3.46
CA ASP A 35 -11.99 4.03 4.29
C ASP A 35 -10.55 4.26 3.81
N LEU A 36 -9.86 3.20 3.38
CA LEU A 36 -8.53 3.31 2.78
C LEU A 36 -8.58 4.18 1.51
N GLN A 37 -9.53 3.93 0.61
CA GLN A 37 -9.70 4.76 -0.58
C GLN A 37 -9.99 6.23 -0.23
N ALA A 38 -10.89 6.47 0.72
CA ALA A 38 -11.27 7.82 1.14
C ALA A 38 -10.11 8.60 1.79
N ASN A 39 -9.16 7.89 2.42
CA ASN A 39 -8.02 8.49 3.13
C ASN A 39 -6.68 8.24 2.43
N PHE A 40 -6.68 7.80 1.16
CA PHE A 40 -5.47 7.38 0.45
C PHE A 40 -4.39 8.47 0.42
N GLU A 41 -4.78 9.73 0.18
CA GLU A 41 -3.84 10.87 0.19
C GLU A 41 -3.11 11.03 1.53
N GLN A 42 -3.80 10.82 2.65
CA GLN A 42 -3.19 10.87 3.98
C GLN A 42 -2.17 9.73 4.18
N TYR A 43 -2.44 8.54 3.62
CA TYR A 43 -1.45 7.46 3.62
C TYR A 43 -0.23 7.82 2.77
N ILE A 44 -0.42 8.42 1.60
CA ILE A 44 0.68 8.90 0.75
C ILE A 44 1.57 9.90 1.50
N GLU A 45 0.98 10.87 2.18
CA GLU A 45 1.73 11.84 3.01
C GLU A 45 2.58 11.15 4.08
N LYS A 46 2.05 10.10 4.73
CA LYS A 46 2.78 9.35 5.77
C LYS A 46 3.91 8.48 5.23
N ILE A 47 3.71 7.82 4.08
CA ILE A 47 4.71 6.87 3.55
C ILE A 47 5.79 7.54 2.71
N THR A 48 5.50 8.69 2.10
CA THR A 48 6.46 9.45 1.27
C THR A 48 7.82 9.64 1.96
N PRO A 49 7.92 10.16 3.20
CA PRO A 49 9.22 10.34 3.84
C PRO A 49 9.95 9.02 4.12
N LEU A 50 9.23 7.92 4.38
CA LEU A 50 9.86 6.61 4.61
C LEU A 50 10.48 6.06 3.33
N ILE A 51 9.77 6.19 2.22
CA ILE A 51 10.28 5.77 0.91
C ILE A 51 11.48 6.65 0.52
N GLU A 52 11.40 7.96 0.72
CA GLU A 52 12.53 8.85 0.44
C GLU A 52 13.78 8.49 1.26
N ASP A 53 13.62 8.23 2.55
CA ASP A 53 14.73 7.84 3.44
C ASP A 53 15.39 6.52 2.96
N GLU A 54 14.57 5.53 2.58
CA GLU A 54 15.08 4.25 2.09
C GLU A 54 15.81 4.40 0.75
N PHE A 55 15.26 5.15 -0.21
CA PHE A 55 15.93 5.41 -1.48
C PHE A 55 17.21 6.25 -1.32
N GLN A 56 17.26 7.16 -0.34
CA GLN A 56 18.45 7.99 -0.08
C GLN A 56 19.67 7.18 0.35
N ASN A 57 19.47 5.97 0.90
CA ASN A 57 20.57 5.05 1.17
C ASN A 57 21.34 4.68 -0.11
N TRP A 58 20.69 4.73 -1.29
CA TRP A 58 21.24 4.25 -2.56
C TRP A 58 21.45 5.40 -3.56
N ARG A 59 20.61 6.43 -3.48
CA ARG A 59 20.66 7.63 -4.31
C ARG A 59 20.55 8.88 -3.44
N GLU A 60 21.71 9.49 -3.18
CA GLU A 60 21.80 10.74 -2.42
C GLU A 60 20.83 11.80 -2.98
N ASP A 61 20.19 12.53 -2.08
CA ASP A 61 19.20 13.57 -2.37
C ASP A 61 17.94 13.11 -3.14
N PHE A 62 17.61 11.81 -3.12
CA PHE A 62 16.35 11.34 -3.70
C PHE A 62 15.13 12.02 -3.06
N LYS A 63 14.24 12.51 -3.92
CA LYS A 63 13.00 13.20 -3.55
C LYS A 63 11.87 12.82 -4.50
N ILE A 64 10.73 12.53 -3.91
CA ILE A 64 9.48 12.26 -4.63
C ILE A 64 8.84 13.60 -4.92
N THR A 65 8.56 13.88 -6.19
CA THR A 65 7.94 15.14 -6.61
C THR A 65 6.44 15.00 -6.83
N HIS A 66 6.02 13.86 -7.40
CA HIS A 66 4.64 13.53 -7.73
C HIS A 66 4.43 12.04 -7.50
N PHE A 67 4.04 11.66 -6.29
CA PHE A 67 3.97 10.26 -5.87
C PHE A 67 3.24 9.36 -6.88
N THR A 68 2.02 9.72 -7.29
CA THR A 68 1.19 8.91 -8.19
C THR A 68 1.67 8.85 -9.65
N LYS A 69 2.69 9.64 -10.03
CA LYS A 69 3.36 9.52 -11.33
C LYS A 69 4.62 8.66 -11.26
N GLU A 70 5.15 8.50 -10.06
CA GLU A 70 6.45 7.86 -9.81
C GLU A 70 6.28 6.45 -9.22
N PHE A 71 5.16 6.20 -8.54
CA PHE A 71 4.80 4.95 -7.88
C PHE A 71 3.38 4.54 -8.28
N SER A 72 3.23 3.31 -8.76
CA SER A 72 1.94 2.72 -9.13
C SER A 72 1.53 1.69 -8.09
N LEU A 73 0.35 1.87 -7.49
CA LEU A 73 -0.19 0.91 -6.52
C LEU A 73 -0.55 -0.40 -7.23
N VAL A 74 0.10 -1.50 -6.83
CA VAL A 74 -0.13 -2.81 -7.44
C VAL A 74 -0.84 -3.78 -6.53
N CYS A 75 -0.69 -3.65 -5.20
CA CYS A 75 -1.35 -4.55 -4.27
C CYS A 75 -1.71 -3.88 -2.94
N ILE A 76 -2.84 -4.28 -2.35
CA ILE A 76 -3.22 -3.98 -0.97
C ILE A 76 -3.59 -5.29 -0.27
N THR A 77 -3.06 -5.52 0.93
CA THR A 77 -3.58 -6.56 1.82
C THR A 77 -4.76 -6.02 2.61
N ILE A 78 -5.91 -6.71 2.54
CA ILE A 78 -7.08 -6.42 3.37
C ILE A 78 -7.06 -7.40 4.56
N PRO A 79 -6.74 -6.92 5.77
CA PRO A 79 -6.50 -7.78 6.92
C PRO A 79 -7.80 -8.30 7.53
N ARG A 80 -7.68 -9.36 8.33
CA ARG A 80 -8.74 -9.78 9.24
C ARG A 80 -8.97 -8.71 10.31
N GLN A 81 -10.21 -8.26 10.44
CA GLN A 81 -10.58 -7.19 11.37
C GLN A 81 -10.73 -7.69 12.83
N ASP A 82 -10.88 -9.01 13.02
CA ASP A 82 -10.96 -9.67 14.32
C ASP A 82 -9.59 -9.99 14.95
N ILE A 83 -8.48 -9.66 14.26
CA ILE A 83 -7.11 -9.89 14.73
C ILE A 83 -6.42 -8.56 15.01
N HIS A 84 -5.87 -8.42 16.22
CA HIS A 84 -5.16 -7.21 16.64
C HIS A 84 -3.71 -7.50 17.09
N PRO A 85 -2.77 -6.56 16.83
CA PRO A 85 -3.00 -5.31 16.11
C PRO A 85 -3.30 -5.56 14.62
N LEU A 86 -3.96 -4.59 13.97
CA LEU A 86 -4.29 -4.70 12.55
C LEU A 86 -2.99 -4.59 11.75
N ILE A 87 -2.59 -5.65 11.06
CA ILE A 87 -1.34 -5.68 10.27
C ILE A 87 -1.71 -5.87 8.81
N TRP A 88 -1.25 -4.96 7.96
CA TRP A 88 -1.52 -4.96 6.51
C TRP A 88 -0.44 -4.20 5.76
N ASP A 89 -0.48 -4.24 4.43
CA ASP A 89 0.55 -3.64 3.58
C ASP A 89 -0.03 -3.05 2.29
N MET A 90 0.73 -2.13 1.69
CA MET A 90 0.56 -1.68 0.31
C MET A 90 1.85 -1.89 -0.47
N ALA A 91 1.74 -2.44 -1.67
CA ALA A 91 2.85 -2.65 -2.58
C ALA A 91 2.72 -1.76 -3.82
N PHE A 92 3.84 -1.17 -4.22
CA PHE A 92 3.96 -0.29 -5.38
C PHE A 92 5.05 -0.77 -6.31
N THR A 93 4.88 -0.56 -7.62
CA THR A 93 6.00 -0.53 -8.56
C THR A 93 6.47 0.91 -8.75
N THR A 94 7.72 1.10 -9.17
CA THR A 94 8.28 2.45 -9.37
C THR A 94 8.99 2.59 -10.70
N ILE A 95 8.99 3.80 -11.26
CA ILE A 95 9.78 4.13 -12.46
C ILE A 95 11.27 4.34 -12.15
N HIS A 96 11.62 4.50 -10.87
CA HIS A 96 12.99 4.77 -10.45
C HIS A 96 13.85 3.51 -10.40
N ASP A 97 13.21 2.35 -10.35
CA ASP A 97 13.84 1.04 -10.40
C ASP A 97 12.84 0.00 -10.92
N LEU A 98 12.93 -0.31 -12.22
CA LEU A 98 11.89 -1.03 -12.97
C LEU A 98 11.70 -2.49 -12.54
N ASP A 99 12.68 -3.07 -11.86
CA ASP A 99 12.62 -4.46 -11.39
C ASP A 99 12.21 -4.57 -9.91
N HIS A 100 11.99 -3.44 -9.21
CA HIS A 100 11.72 -3.45 -7.78
C HIS A 100 10.27 -3.11 -7.41
N HIS A 101 9.79 -3.77 -6.35
CA HIS A 101 8.59 -3.44 -5.62
C HIS A 101 8.94 -2.72 -4.32
N VAL A 102 8.12 -1.73 -3.98
CA VAL A 102 8.20 -1.00 -2.72
C VAL A 102 6.98 -1.41 -1.90
N THR A 103 7.20 -2.18 -0.84
CA THR A 103 6.17 -2.65 0.07
C THR A 103 6.23 -1.87 1.36
N ILE A 104 5.09 -1.31 1.78
CA ILE A 104 4.97 -0.58 3.05
C ILE A 104 4.11 -1.39 4.00
N ASP A 105 4.68 -1.76 5.15
CA ASP A 105 3.96 -2.44 6.22
C ASP A 105 3.28 -1.43 7.13
N PHE A 106 2.08 -1.75 7.62
CA PHE A 106 1.29 -0.94 8.53
C PHE A 106 0.92 -1.71 9.80
N ILE A 107 0.89 -0.98 10.92
CA ILE A 107 0.26 -1.42 12.17
C ILE A 107 -0.84 -0.40 12.51
N GLY A 108 -2.10 -0.82 12.41
CA GLY A 108 -3.23 0.11 12.43
C GLY A 108 -3.17 1.04 11.22
N ASN A 109 -3.17 2.35 11.44
CA ASN A 109 -3.09 3.36 10.38
C ASN A 109 -1.69 4.00 10.27
N GLU A 110 -0.70 3.44 10.97
CA GLU A 110 0.66 3.96 10.98
C GLU A 110 1.59 3.05 10.18
N PRO A 111 2.40 3.61 9.26
CA PRO A 111 3.42 2.84 8.59
C PRO A 111 4.48 2.41 9.60
N ASN A 112 4.90 1.16 9.50
CA ASN A 112 5.82 0.50 10.41
C ASN A 112 7.16 0.16 9.76
N GLY A 113 7.20 0.02 8.43
CA GLY A 113 8.42 -0.26 7.68
C GLY A 113 8.24 -0.14 6.18
N VAL A 114 9.35 -0.05 5.47
CA VAL A 114 9.43 -0.13 4.01
C VAL A 114 10.40 -1.22 3.62
N LEU A 115 10.03 -2.02 2.64
CA LEU A 115 10.87 -3.02 1.99
C LEU A 115 10.94 -2.68 0.50
N ILE A 116 12.16 -2.60 -0.03
CA ILE A 116 12.41 -2.50 -1.48
C ILE A 116 13.04 -3.82 -1.90
N ASP A 117 12.32 -4.61 -2.71
CA ASP A 117 12.76 -5.92 -3.20
C ASP A 117 12.60 -6.04 -4.72
N GLY A 118 13.37 -6.92 -5.36
CA GLY A 118 13.39 -7.15 -6.81
C GLY A 118 13.72 -8.60 -7.16
#